data_AF-A0A3N5KK97-F1
#
_entry.id   AF-A0A3N5KK97-F1
#
_cell.length_a   1.000
_cell.length_b   1.000
_cell.length_c   1.000
_cell.angle_alpha   90.00
_cell.angle_beta   90.00
_cell.angle_gamma   90.00
#
_symmetry.space_group_name_H-M   'P 1'
#
loop_
_entity.id
_entity.type
_entity.pdbx_description
1 polymer ?
#
loop_
_entity_poly.entity_id
_entity_poly.type
_entity_poly.pdbx_seq_one_letter_code
_entity_poly.pdbx_strand_id
1 'polypeptide(L)'
;MVKVLFRNCLHKADENHICFARRGKADRTQALENAIRNAQQEFEKFRNKKSDKLVLIDCKYPSEETCLQIIDYYLWALQRLYEKGEDRFFNLLKKDYRIIRDLDDKRENRVGAVYYDRNPLELKKIKPVHR
;
A
#
# COMPACT_ATOMS: atom_id res chain seq x y z
N MET A 1 5.54 4.58 -5.60
CA MET A 1 4.56 3.70 -4.92
C MET A 1 4.33 4.12 -3.46
N VAL A 2 5.35 4.04 -2.58
CA VAL A 2 5.23 4.42 -1.14
C VAL A 2 4.69 5.84 -0.92
N LYS A 3 5.13 6.83 -1.71
CA LYS A 3 4.62 8.20 -1.65
C LYS A 3 3.09 8.31 -1.77
N VAL A 4 2.47 7.46 -2.59
CA VAL A 4 1.02 7.49 -2.82
C VAL A 4 0.27 6.97 -1.59
N LEU A 5 0.82 5.97 -0.91
CA LEU A 5 0.23 5.37 0.27
C LEU A 5 0.15 6.36 1.45
N PHE A 6 1.21 7.13 1.67
CA PHE A 6 1.30 8.07 2.80
C PHE A 6 0.90 9.51 2.46
N ARG A 7 0.50 9.79 1.21
CA ARG A 7 0.08 11.13 0.77
C ARG A 7 -1.08 11.61 1.65
N ASN A 8 -0.88 12.73 2.32
CA ASN A 8 -1.84 13.35 3.24
C ASN A 8 -2.21 12.49 4.48
N CYS A 9 -1.37 11.55 4.91
CA CYS A 9 -1.61 10.75 6.12
C CYS A 9 -0.70 11.14 7.29
N LEU A 10 0.58 11.38 7.04
CA LEU A 10 1.62 11.50 8.10
C LEU A 10 1.42 12.69 9.05
N HIS A 11 0.77 13.76 8.62
CA HIS A 11 0.55 14.95 9.44
C HIS A 11 -0.61 14.80 10.43
N LYS A 12 -1.40 13.72 10.35
CA LYS A 12 -2.61 13.52 11.15
C LYS A 12 -2.36 12.97 12.54
N ALA A 13 -1.21 12.32 12.73
CA ALA A 13 -0.79 11.77 14.01
C ALA A 13 0.39 12.58 14.55
N ASP A 14 0.57 12.59 15.87
CA ASP A 14 1.75 13.18 16.51
C ASP A 14 3.01 12.36 16.23
N GLU A 15 2.85 11.04 16.14
CA GLU A 15 3.88 10.07 15.83
C GLU A 15 3.37 9.03 14.83
N ASN A 16 4.21 8.65 13.87
CA ASN A 16 3.91 7.63 12.87
C ASN A 16 4.96 6.52 12.94
N HIS A 17 4.57 5.32 13.36
CA HIS A 17 5.41 4.13 13.26
C HIS A 17 5.10 3.41 11.96
N ILE A 18 6.11 3.26 11.11
CA ILE A 18 5.99 2.62 9.81
C ILE A 18 6.91 1.41 9.79
N CYS A 19 6.33 0.21 9.82
CA CYS A 19 7.07 -1.03 9.68
C CYS A 19 6.98 -1.55 8.24
N PHE A 20 8.12 -1.83 7.63
CA PHE A 20 8.21 -2.49 6.33
C PHE A 20 8.71 -3.93 6.47
N ALA A 21 8.14 -4.84 5.68
CA ALA A 21 8.65 -6.19 5.58
C ALA A 21 10.01 -6.20 4.87
N ARG A 22 11.00 -6.84 5.51
CA ARG A 22 12.33 -7.04 4.94
C ARG A 22 12.28 -8.07 3.82
N ARG A 23 12.80 -7.71 2.63
CA ARG A 23 12.88 -8.61 1.48
C ARG A 23 14.33 -8.93 1.13
N GLY A 24 14.76 -10.15 1.43
CA GLY A 24 16.13 -10.61 1.22
C GLY A 24 17.12 -10.03 2.24
N LYS A 25 18.42 -10.05 1.90
CA LYS A 25 19.49 -9.65 2.83
C LYS A 25 19.79 -8.15 2.82
N ALA A 26 19.51 -7.46 1.72
CA ALA A 26 19.87 -6.06 1.54
C ALA A 26 18.94 -5.12 2.34
N ASP A 27 19.55 -4.22 3.11
CA ASP A 27 18.85 -3.17 3.81
C ASP A 27 18.43 -2.07 2.82
N ARG A 28 17.12 -1.91 2.63
CA ARG A 28 16.53 -0.88 1.76
C ARG A 28 15.91 0.27 2.57
N THR A 29 16.14 0.30 3.88
CA THR A 29 15.55 1.27 4.81
C THR A 29 15.84 2.69 4.36
N GLN A 30 17.08 2.98 3.93
CA GLN A 30 17.45 4.34 3.48
C GLN A 30 16.62 4.85 2.29
N ALA A 31 16.30 3.99 1.33
CA ALA A 31 15.50 4.39 0.18
C ALA A 31 14.04 4.66 0.57
N LEU A 32 13.51 3.90 1.53
CA LEU A 32 12.17 4.07 2.08
C LEU A 32 12.08 5.36 2.92
N GLU A 33 13.05 5.60 3.79
CA GLU A 33 13.18 6.85 4.54
C GLU A 33 13.22 8.06 3.61
N ASN A 34 14.05 8.02 2.57
CA ASN A 34 14.14 9.10 1.60
C ASN A 34 12.80 9.31 0.87
N ALA A 35 12.08 8.23 0.53
CA ALA A 35 10.77 8.34 -0.09
C ALA A 35 9.73 9.00 0.83
N ILE A 36 9.75 8.69 2.12
CA ILE A 36 8.86 9.26 3.14
C ILE A 36 9.19 10.73 3.41
N ARG A 37 10.46 11.08 3.61
CA ARG A 37 10.91 12.47 3.78
C ARG A 37 10.50 13.34 2.60
N ASN A 38 10.69 12.83 1.38
CA ASN A 38 10.24 13.53 0.17
C ASN A 38 8.72 13.74 0.15
N ALA A 39 7.93 12.76 0.60
CA ALA A 39 6.48 12.90 0.68
C ALA A 39 6.03 13.95 1.71
N GLN A 40 6.73 14.06 2.85
CA GLN A 40 6.49 15.12 3.84
C GLN A 40 6.79 16.50 3.23
N GLN A 41 7.96 16.68 2.60
CA GLN A 41 8.34 17.95 1.97
C GLN A 41 7.36 18.38 0.87
N GLU A 42 6.87 17.45 0.05
CA GLU A 42 5.84 17.72 -0.96
C GLU A 42 4.52 18.19 -0.31
N PHE A 43 4.12 17.57 0.81
CA PHE A 43 2.95 17.98 1.56
C PHE A 43 3.09 19.40 2.13
N GLU A 44 4.24 19.72 2.72
CA GLU A 44 4.51 21.04 3.30
C GLU A 44 4.43 22.14 2.25
N LYS A 45 5.05 21.91 1.09
CA LYS A 45 4.97 22.82 -0.07
C LYS A 45 3.53 22.99 -0.56
N PHE A 46 2.78 21.89 -0.67
CA PHE A 46 1.41 21.93 -1.19
C PHE A 46 0.41 22.59 -0.21
N ARG A 47 0.60 22.43 1.10
CA ARG A 47 -0.30 22.98 2.13
C ARG A 47 0.18 24.29 2.75
N ASN A 48 1.39 24.74 2.43
CA ASN A 48 2.06 25.87 3.06
C ASN A 48 2.05 25.78 4.60
N LYS A 49 2.28 24.56 5.13
CA LYS A 49 2.28 24.24 6.57
C LYS A 49 3.40 23.27 6.85
N LYS A 50 4.17 23.49 7.92
CA LYS A 50 5.18 22.54 8.39
C LYS A 50 4.54 21.30 9.00
N SER A 51 5.19 20.15 8.82
CA SER A 51 4.79 18.86 9.38
C SER A 51 5.96 18.29 10.19
N ASP A 52 6.19 18.83 11.39
CA ASP A 52 7.26 18.39 12.29
C ASP A 52 6.92 17.09 13.05
N LYS A 53 6.05 16.24 12.46
CA LYS A 53 5.58 15.00 13.09
C LYS A 53 6.67 13.93 13.05
N LEU A 54 6.85 13.23 14.17
CA LEU A 54 7.83 12.17 14.28
C LEU A 54 7.42 11.00 13.38
N VAL A 55 8.37 10.49 12.60
CA VAL A 55 8.17 9.29 11.77
C VAL A 55 9.31 8.33 12.05
N LEU A 56 8.97 7.20 12.65
CA LEU A 56 9.89 6.10 12.93
C LEU A 56 9.68 5.02 11.88
N ILE A 57 10.77 4.60 11.24
CA ILE A 57 10.74 3.61 10.15
C ILE A 57 11.58 2.42 10.58
N ASP A 58 10.96 1.25 10.61
CA ASP A 58 11.62 -0.01 10.91
C ASP A 58 11.47 -0.99 9.74
N CYS A 59 12.49 -1.82 9.53
CA CYS A 59 12.41 -2.99 8.65
C CYS A 59 12.53 -4.26 9.48
N LYS A 60 11.48 -5.10 9.45
CA LYS A 60 11.42 -6.35 10.21
C LYS A 60 11.07 -7.53 9.30
N TYR A 61 11.47 -8.74 9.68
CA TYR A 61 10.93 -9.95 9.08
C TYR A 61 9.48 -10.14 9.52
N PRO A 62 8.62 -10.77 8.68
CA PRO A 62 7.25 -11.08 9.09
C PRO A 62 7.17 -11.89 10.39
N SER A 63 8.15 -12.77 10.65
CA SER A 63 8.24 -13.53 11.90
C SER A 63 8.45 -12.67 13.16
N GLU A 64 8.93 -11.44 13.02
CA GLU A 64 9.25 -10.52 14.12
C GLU A 64 8.14 -9.51 14.41
N GLU A 65 7.14 -9.40 13.53
CA GLU A 65 6.06 -8.42 13.63
C GLU A 65 4.74 -9.01 13.13
N THR A 66 3.80 -9.25 14.03
CA THR A 66 2.51 -9.88 13.72
C THR A 66 1.72 -9.09 12.67
N CYS A 67 1.80 -7.76 12.70
CA CYS A 67 1.12 -6.91 11.70
C CYS A 67 1.60 -7.20 10.28
N LEU A 68 2.89 -7.52 10.10
CA LEU A 68 3.43 -7.87 8.79
C LEU A 68 2.88 -9.21 8.30
N GLN A 69 2.67 -10.19 9.17
CA GLN A 69 2.06 -11.48 8.79
C GLN A 69 0.60 -11.31 8.36
N ILE A 70 -0.15 -10.48 9.09
CA ILE A 70 -1.56 -10.18 8.76
C ILE A 70 -1.62 -9.55 7.37
N ILE A 71 -0.84 -8.49 7.12
CA ILE A 71 -0.84 -7.81 5.82
C ILE A 71 -0.33 -8.72 4.70
N ASP A 72 0.63 -9.61 4.97
CA ASP A 72 1.10 -10.59 3.98
C ASP A 72 -0.03 -11.52 3.52
N TYR A 73 -0.86 -12.01 4.44
CA TYR A 73 -2.04 -12.82 4.09
C TYR A 73 -3.06 -12.04 3.24
N TYR A 74 -3.26 -10.75 3.54
CA TYR A 74 -4.15 -9.88 2.77
C TYR A 74 -3.60 -9.66 1.35
N LEU A 75 -2.29 -9.48 1.20
CA LEU A 75 -1.66 -9.33 -0.11
C LEU A 75 -1.68 -10.65 -0.89
N TRP A 76 -1.49 -11.79 -0.21
CA TRP A 76 -1.62 -13.12 -0.80
C TRP A 76 -3.04 -13.39 -1.34
N ALA A 77 -4.08 -13.02 -0.58
CA ALA A 77 -5.46 -13.17 -1.03
C ALA A 77 -5.74 -12.35 -2.30
N LEU A 78 -5.22 -11.11 -2.37
CA LEU A 78 -5.28 -10.30 -3.59
C LEU A 78 -4.48 -10.94 -4.74
N GLN A 79 -3.26 -11.42 -4.49
CA GLN A 79 -2.45 -12.07 -5.51
C GLN A 79 -3.17 -13.27 -6.12
N ARG A 80 -3.78 -14.13 -5.30
CA ARG A 80 -4.55 -15.28 -5.78
C ARG A 80 -5.73 -14.87 -6.65
N LEU A 81 -6.42 -13.81 -6.27
CA LEU A 81 -7.50 -13.24 -7.06
C LEU A 81 -6.98 -12.79 -8.46
N TYR A 82 -5.88 -12.06 -8.53
CA TYR A 82 -5.31 -11.57 -9.81
C TYR A 82 -4.68 -12.68 -10.67
N GLU A 83 -3.91 -13.59 -10.07
CA GLU A 83 -3.10 -14.56 -10.82
C GLU A 83 -3.79 -15.90 -11.09
N LYS A 84 -4.72 -16.28 -10.20
CA LYS A 84 -5.38 -17.60 -10.19
C LYS A 84 -6.89 -17.50 -10.36
N GLY A 85 -7.47 -16.30 -10.30
CA GLY A 85 -8.91 -16.10 -10.36
C GLY A 85 -9.66 -16.63 -9.14
N GLU A 86 -8.97 -16.86 -8.02
CA GLU A 86 -9.57 -17.38 -6.80
C GLU A 86 -10.02 -16.25 -5.90
N ASP A 87 -11.32 -15.93 -5.91
CA ASP A 87 -11.89 -14.79 -5.18
C ASP A 87 -12.32 -15.13 -3.75
N ARG A 88 -12.52 -16.42 -3.42
CA ARG A 88 -12.97 -16.87 -2.09
C ARG A 88 -12.18 -16.28 -0.92
N PHE A 89 -10.86 -16.20 -1.02
CA PHE A 89 -10.00 -15.67 0.04
C PHE A 89 -10.12 -14.16 0.16
N PHE A 90 -10.16 -13.47 -0.98
CA PHE A 90 -10.35 -12.03 -1.04
C PHE A 90 -11.73 -11.64 -0.50
N ASN A 91 -12.80 -12.36 -0.89
CA ASN A 91 -14.16 -12.05 -0.49
C ASN A 91 -14.35 -12.08 1.04
N LEU A 92 -13.64 -12.95 1.76
CA LEU A 92 -13.66 -12.99 3.23
C LEU A 92 -13.06 -11.73 3.87
N LEU A 93 -12.04 -11.15 3.23
CA LEU A 93 -11.30 -9.98 3.72
C LEU A 93 -11.75 -8.67 3.07
N LYS A 94 -12.60 -8.72 2.04
CA LYS A 94 -12.91 -7.61 1.13
C LYS A 94 -13.34 -6.33 1.86
N LYS A 95 -14.10 -6.48 2.96
CA LYS A 95 -14.59 -5.38 3.78
C LYS A 95 -13.49 -4.57 4.47
N ASP A 96 -12.31 -5.16 4.66
CA ASP A 96 -11.19 -4.56 5.37
C ASP A 96 -10.29 -3.74 4.42
N TYR A 97 -10.41 -3.93 3.10
CA TYR A 97 -9.72 -3.12 2.10
C TYR A 97 -10.49 -1.83 1.83
N ARG A 98 -9.97 -0.71 2.32
CA ARG A 98 -10.60 0.60 2.07
C ARG A 98 -10.46 1.05 0.62
N ILE A 99 -9.27 0.89 0.05
CA ILE A 99 -8.93 1.29 -1.32
C ILE A 99 -7.92 0.29 -1.88
N ILE A 100 -8.14 -0.17 -3.12
CA ILE A 100 -7.18 -0.94 -3.91
C ILE A 100 -6.87 -0.14 -5.17
N ARG A 101 -5.58 0.02 -5.49
CA ARG A 101 -5.14 0.66 -6.74
C ARG A 101 -4.39 -0.35 -7.59
N ASP A 102 -4.92 -0.63 -8.77
CA ASP A 102 -4.27 -1.42 -9.80
C ASP A 102 -3.61 -0.46 -10.79
N LEU A 103 -2.29 -0.33 -10.71
CA LEU A 103 -1.53 0.62 -11.53
C LEU A 103 -1.30 0.12 -12.97
N ASP A 104 -1.49 -1.17 -13.21
CA ASP A 104 -1.24 -1.83 -14.49
C ASP A 104 -2.51 -1.89 -15.36
N ASP A 105 -3.67 -1.79 -14.73
CA ASP A 105 -4.94 -1.61 -15.42
C ASP A 105 -5.13 -0.19 -15.96
N LYS A 106 -4.66 0.01 -17.19
CA LYS A 106 -4.77 1.27 -17.93
C LYS A 106 -5.91 1.30 -18.95
N ARG A 107 -6.92 0.42 -18.82
CA ARG A 107 -8.03 0.33 -19.80
C ARG A 107 -8.85 1.62 -19.88
N GLU A 108 -9.12 2.25 -18.73
CA GLU A 108 -9.95 3.47 -18.66
C GLU A 108 -9.12 4.75 -18.57
N ASN A 109 -7.95 4.71 -17.93
CA ASN A 109 -7.11 5.88 -17.74
C ASN A 109 -5.63 5.51 -17.62
N ARG A 110 -4.73 6.48 -17.80
CA ARG A 110 -3.27 6.24 -17.77
C ARG A 110 -2.69 6.03 -16.36
N VAL A 111 -3.47 6.30 -15.31
CA VAL A 111 -3.03 6.35 -13.90
C VAL A 111 -3.28 5.03 -13.17
N GLY A 112 -4.16 4.17 -13.70
CA GLY A 112 -4.54 2.89 -13.11
C GLY A 112 -6.01 2.85 -12.65
N ALA A 113 -6.54 1.65 -12.46
CA ALA A 113 -7.87 1.43 -11.90
C ALA A 113 -7.85 1.60 -10.37
N VAL A 114 -8.96 2.11 -9.82
CA VAL A 114 -9.14 2.33 -8.38
C VAL A 114 -10.44 1.70 -7.92
N TYR A 115 -10.34 0.85 -6.91
CA TYR A 115 -11.44 0.14 -6.29
C TYR A 115 -11.61 0.59 -4.85
N TYR A 116 -12.86 0.75 -4.42
CA TYR A 116 -13.29 1.26 -3.12
C TYR A 116 -14.75 0.84 -2.88
N ASP A 117 -15.36 1.18 -1.74
CA ASP A 117 -16.70 0.66 -1.37
C ASP A 117 -17.78 0.77 -2.47
N ARG A 118 -17.87 1.92 -3.17
CA ARG A 118 -18.88 2.13 -4.23
C ARG A 118 -18.46 1.56 -5.60
N ASN A 119 -17.19 1.21 -5.76
CA ASN A 119 -16.66 0.52 -6.94
C ASN A 119 -15.79 -0.66 -6.49
N PRO A 120 -16.40 -1.72 -5.93
CA PRO A 120 -15.65 -2.80 -5.34
C PRO A 120 -14.88 -3.59 -6.41
N LEU A 121 -13.72 -4.12 -6.04
CA LEU A 121 -13.00 -5.10 -6.85
C LEU A 121 -13.79 -6.41 -6.86
N GLU A 122 -13.91 -6.99 -8.05
CA GLU A 122 -14.60 -8.25 -8.33
C GLU A 122 -13.82 -8.99 -9.41
N LEU A 123 -13.90 -10.32 -9.42
CA LEU A 123 -13.16 -11.16 -10.38
C LEU A 123 -13.39 -10.73 -11.83
N LYS A 124 -14.64 -10.42 -12.21
CA LYS A 124 -15.00 -9.97 -13.56
C LYS A 124 -14.38 -8.63 -13.98
N LYS A 125 -13.94 -7.81 -13.02
CA LYS A 125 -13.31 -6.51 -13.29
C LYS A 125 -11.81 -6.63 -13.50
N ILE A 126 -11.19 -7.76 -13.16
CA ILE A 126 -9.74 -7.92 -13.27
C ILE A 126 -9.34 -7.98 -14.73
N LYS A 127 -8.31 -7.19 -15.08
CA LYS A 127 -7.70 -7.27 -16.40
C LYS A 127 -7.05 -8.65 -16.57
N PRO A 128 -7.36 -9.40 -17.65
CA PRO A 128 -6.74 -10.70 -17.89
C PRO A 128 -5.21 -10.58 -17.93
N VAL A 129 -4.53 -11.27 -17.02
CA VAL A 129 -3.07 -11.39 -17.06
C VAL A 129 -2.75 -12.31 -18.24
N HIS A 130 -2.11 -11.78 -19.28
CA HIS A 130 -1.62 -12.62 -20.37
C HIS A 130 -0.52 -13.50 -19.78
N ARG A 131 -0.75 -14.82 -19.75
CA ARG A 131 0.28 -15.81 -19.40
C ARG A 131 1.07 -16.20 -20.64
#